data_AF-A0A067BM07-F1
#
_entry.id   AF-A0A067BM07-F1
#
_cell.length_a   1.000
_cell.length_b   1.000
_cell.length_c   1.000
_cell.angle_alpha   90.00
_cell.angle_beta   90.00
_cell.angle_gamma   90.00
#
_symmetry.space_group_name_H-M   'P 1'
#
loop_
_entity.id
_entity.type
_entity.pdbx_description
1 polymer ?
#
loop_
_entity_poly.entity_id
_entity_poly.type
_entity_poly.pdbx_seq_one_letter_code
_entity_poly.pdbx_strand_id
1 'polypeptide(L)'
;MVCPSCATWQVFVVVVAVGLVGLVCNYLAVSQSLEPSAPPSTLPPRYTVPAAAAAPRPPRVRNASIAFDTVFNVATAYTPKFPWADRGIVLCLHDHVVPMGASLLQELRALGNYDPVQVYHCLPNELATVSRDLLASDPLVEIIDVCSLLLTTPLFPSSASIREFQGFWLKPLALLFSSFDQVMLLDADDIFLENPSTLWASPSYTETGTLFFYDRVVNASMFLNTAVTMYAADGTETNVTYIKQLLAQVFPLKVLGFPSPHVPSPQLQASMVWRGHTAHEQDSSVVLIDKVRAGPNVLRALFVLIATTRFMNPVFSWGDKEAFWLAYELVGQPYAFSPWACSVVNRADDLMLHNKTLCGSLAHYAPNASNASLLYINGREIIDPYESRLDHRVLWGDCYHRLIEALPTHVAPRSRRHPAQGERGDLDQTCLIGDGAVMFATNATQHRLAQRVQWSIEVARTIQSAFADEDFPFGIFLLAAGFVIGSPIACVVLSMHDA
;
A
#
# COMPACT_ATOMS: atom_id res chain seq x y z
N MET A 1 -29.83 -18.31 -52.99
CA MET A 1 -31.21 -18.73 -52.64
C MET A 1 -31.12 -19.88 -51.65
N VAL A 2 -31.41 -19.66 -50.37
CA VAL A 2 -31.54 -20.74 -49.38
C VAL A 2 -32.99 -21.19 -49.40
N CYS A 3 -33.25 -22.46 -49.71
CA CYS A 3 -34.60 -23.02 -49.77
C CYS A 3 -35.04 -23.38 -48.33
N PRO A 4 -36.01 -22.67 -47.72
CA PRO A 4 -36.36 -22.85 -46.29
C PRO A 4 -37.01 -24.20 -45.98
N SER A 5 -37.46 -24.91 -47.01
CA SER A 5 -38.11 -26.22 -46.96
C SER A 5 -37.15 -27.38 -47.26
N CYS A 6 -35.85 -27.12 -47.40
CA CYS A 6 -34.87 -28.18 -47.58
C CYS A 6 -34.56 -28.84 -46.22
N ALA A 7 -34.80 -30.15 -46.12
CA ALA A 7 -34.62 -30.91 -44.88
C ALA A 7 -33.23 -30.71 -44.24
N THR A 8 -32.19 -30.55 -45.07
CA THR A 8 -30.82 -30.27 -44.61
C THR A 8 -30.65 -28.91 -43.94
N TRP A 9 -31.39 -27.88 -44.37
CA TRP A 9 -31.37 -26.56 -43.73
C TRP A 9 -32.13 -26.58 -42.40
N GLN A 10 -33.25 -27.29 -42.35
CA GLN A 10 -34.00 -27.49 -41.10
C GLN A 10 -33.18 -28.27 -40.07
N VAL A 11 -32.46 -29.30 -40.49
CA VAL A 11 -31.53 -30.05 -39.62
C VAL A 11 -30.39 -29.15 -39.15
N PHE A 12 -29.79 -28.32 -40.02
CA PHE A 12 -28.75 -27.38 -39.62
C PHE A 12 -29.23 -26.37 -38.57
N VAL A 13 -30.41 -25.78 -38.77
CA VAL A 13 -31.03 -24.85 -37.80
C VAL A 13 -31.29 -25.54 -36.48
N VAL A 14 -31.80 -26.78 -36.49
CA VAL A 14 -32.04 -27.55 -35.26
C VAL A 14 -30.74 -27.88 -34.55
N VAL A 15 -29.68 -28.30 -35.25
CA VAL A 15 -28.37 -28.62 -34.64
C VAL A 15 -27.73 -27.37 -34.04
N VAL A 16 -27.79 -26.22 -34.72
CA VAL A 16 -27.27 -24.95 -34.19
C VAL A 16 -28.10 -24.48 -32.99
N ALA A 17 -29.42 -24.59 -33.05
CA ALA A 17 -30.29 -24.23 -31.93
C ALA A 17 -30.05 -25.13 -30.70
N VAL A 18 -29.91 -26.45 -30.89
CA VAL A 18 -29.57 -27.39 -29.81
C VAL A 18 -28.17 -27.12 -29.27
N GLY A 19 -27.20 -26.78 -30.13
CA GLY A 19 -25.85 -26.39 -29.73
C GLY A 19 -25.86 -25.11 -28.88
N LEU A 20 -26.60 -24.08 -29.28
CA LEU A 20 -26.76 -22.84 -28.53
C LEU A 20 -27.50 -23.04 -27.21
N VAL A 21 -28.57 -23.85 -27.19
CA VAL A 21 -29.26 -24.21 -25.95
C VAL A 21 -28.32 -25.00 -25.03
N GLY A 22 -27.52 -25.92 -25.57
CA GLY A 22 -26.48 -26.61 -24.81
C GLY A 22 -25.44 -25.67 -24.22
N LEU A 23 -25.00 -24.66 -24.99
CA LEU A 23 -24.04 -23.65 -24.55
C LEU A 23 -24.63 -22.73 -23.47
N VAL A 24 -25.89 -22.33 -23.62
CA VAL A 24 -26.64 -21.54 -22.63
C VAL A 24 -26.92 -22.36 -21.38
N CYS A 25 -27.33 -23.62 -21.50
CA CYS A 25 -27.53 -24.51 -20.36
C CYS A 25 -26.22 -24.81 -19.64
N ASN A 26 -25.11 -24.98 -20.36
CA ASN A 26 -23.80 -25.18 -19.76
C ASN A 26 -23.30 -23.88 -19.09
N TYR A 27 -23.51 -22.72 -19.72
CA TYR A 27 -23.24 -21.43 -19.10
C TYR A 27 -24.09 -21.20 -17.85
N LEU A 28 -25.39 -21.52 -17.89
CA LEU A 28 -26.30 -21.40 -16.75
C LEU A 28 -25.99 -22.40 -15.64
N ALA A 29 -25.58 -23.63 -15.99
CA ALA A 29 -25.16 -24.64 -15.03
C ALA A 29 -23.83 -24.26 -14.37
N VAL A 30 -22.88 -23.74 -15.15
CA VAL A 30 -21.61 -23.20 -14.65
C VAL A 30 -21.89 -21.95 -13.80
N SER A 31 -22.76 -21.03 -14.23
CA SER A 31 -23.10 -19.82 -13.47
C SER A 31 -23.86 -20.14 -12.19
N GLN A 32 -24.74 -21.14 -12.17
CA GLN A 32 -25.41 -21.61 -10.95
C GLN A 32 -24.47 -22.38 -10.02
N SER A 33 -23.46 -23.09 -10.56
CA SER A 33 -22.39 -23.69 -9.75
C SER A 33 -21.39 -22.65 -9.20
N LEU A 34 -21.41 -21.45 -9.80
CA LEU A 34 -20.65 -20.27 -9.38
C LEU A 34 -21.49 -19.29 -8.54
N GLU A 35 -22.80 -19.49 -8.39
CA GLU A 35 -23.59 -18.68 -7.45
C GLU A 35 -23.04 -18.96 -6.05
N PRO A 36 -22.43 -17.95 -5.40
CA PRO A 36 -21.99 -18.15 -4.03
C PRO A 36 -23.23 -18.48 -3.21
N SER A 37 -23.19 -19.55 -2.42
CA SER A 37 -24.04 -19.62 -1.23
C SER A 37 -24.01 -18.25 -0.57
N ALA A 38 -25.18 -17.67 -0.26
CA ALA A 38 -25.29 -16.35 0.35
C ALA A 38 -24.12 -16.12 1.31
N PRO A 39 -23.33 -15.04 1.14
CA PRO A 39 -22.10 -14.86 1.89
C PRO A 39 -22.45 -15.06 3.37
N PRO A 40 -21.66 -15.87 4.11
CA PRO A 40 -21.91 -16.01 5.53
C PRO A 40 -22.01 -14.60 6.11
N SER A 41 -23.14 -14.30 6.75
CA SER A 41 -23.35 -13.05 7.48
C SER A 41 -22.12 -12.82 8.35
N THR A 42 -21.27 -11.87 7.96
CA THR A 42 -20.02 -11.49 8.62
C THR A 42 -19.31 -12.66 9.31
N LEU A 43 -18.34 -13.32 8.66
CA LEU A 43 -17.47 -14.28 9.34
C LEU A 43 -17.00 -13.65 10.68
N PRO A 44 -17.33 -14.24 11.83
CA PRO A 44 -16.93 -13.66 13.11
C PRO A 44 -15.40 -13.56 13.13
N PRO A 45 -14.84 -12.52 13.76
CA PRO A 45 -13.39 -12.36 13.83
C PRO A 45 -12.77 -13.64 14.38
N ARG A 46 -11.78 -14.18 13.65
CA ARG A 46 -11.12 -15.47 13.98
C ARG A 46 -10.19 -15.40 15.18
N TYR A 47 -10.15 -14.25 15.83
CA TYR A 47 -9.38 -13.95 17.02
C TYR A 47 -10.33 -13.41 18.10
N THR A 48 -9.99 -13.66 19.36
CA THR A 48 -10.70 -13.05 20.48
C THR A 48 -9.89 -11.85 20.96
N VAL A 49 -10.52 -10.67 20.98
CA VAL A 49 -9.94 -9.53 21.69
C VAL A 49 -10.19 -9.74 23.18
N PRO A 50 -9.15 -9.81 24.03
CA PRO A 50 -9.34 -9.96 25.46
C PRO A 50 -10.23 -8.83 25.99
N ALA A 51 -11.17 -9.15 26.88
CA ALA A 51 -12.07 -8.15 27.47
C ALA A 51 -11.30 -6.99 28.13
N ALA A 52 -10.14 -7.28 28.72
CA ALA A 52 -9.24 -6.27 29.30
C ALA A 52 -8.67 -5.29 28.26
N ALA A 53 -8.45 -5.72 27.02
CA ALA A 53 -7.99 -4.86 25.94
C ALA A 53 -9.10 -3.93 25.44
N ALA A 54 -10.35 -4.42 25.41
CA ALA A 54 -11.52 -3.65 24.98
C ALA A 54 -12.17 -2.80 26.08
N ALA A 55 -11.69 -2.90 27.32
CA ALA A 55 -12.27 -2.20 28.46
C ALA A 55 -12.19 -0.67 28.27
N PRO A 56 -13.30 0.08 28.51
CA PRO A 56 -13.27 1.54 28.49
C PRO A 56 -12.23 2.08 29.47
N ARG A 57 -11.49 3.09 29.05
CA ARG A 57 -10.50 3.80 29.88
C ARG A 57 -10.86 5.28 29.96
N PRO A 58 -10.52 5.95 31.06
CA PRO A 58 -10.77 7.38 31.20
C PRO A 58 -10.07 8.16 30.07
N PRO A 59 -10.75 9.14 29.45
CA PRO A 59 -10.13 9.99 28.43
C PRO A 59 -8.87 10.68 28.98
N ARG A 60 -7.87 10.85 28.13
CA ARG A 60 -6.68 11.64 28.45
C ARG A 60 -6.81 13.06 27.90
N VAL A 61 -6.04 13.97 28.47
CA VAL A 61 -5.87 15.31 27.89
C VAL A 61 -4.86 15.21 26.75
N ARG A 62 -5.34 15.39 25.52
CA ARG A 62 -4.49 15.36 24.33
C ARG A 62 -3.58 16.58 24.31
N ASN A 63 -2.33 16.42 23.85
CA ASN A 63 -1.43 17.54 23.67
C ASN A 63 -1.95 18.46 22.54
N ALA A 64 -2.47 19.62 22.91
CA ALA A 64 -3.09 20.54 21.97
C ALA A 64 -2.11 21.08 20.92
N SER A 65 -0.81 21.11 21.19
CA SER A 65 0.20 21.66 20.27
C SER A 65 0.43 20.80 19.01
N ILE A 66 -0.03 19.54 19.04
CA ILE A 66 0.09 18.58 17.93
C ILE A 66 -1.26 18.14 17.37
N ALA A 67 -2.36 18.64 17.94
CA ALA A 67 -3.69 18.39 17.41
C ALA A 67 -3.83 19.07 16.04
N PHE A 68 -4.37 18.35 15.05
CA PHE A 68 -4.50 18.82 13.66
C PHE A 68 -5.15 20.21 13.59
N ASP A 69 -6.31 20.36 14.22
CA ASP A 69 -7.08 21.61 14.32
C ASP A 69 -6.23 22.79 14.83
N THR A 70 -5.39 22.57 15.85
CA THR A 70 -4.49 23.60 16.39
C THR A 70 -3.33 23.90 15.45
N VAL A 71 -2.68 22.86 14.91
CA VAL A 71 -1.48 23.00 14.07
C VAL A 71 -1.78 23.80 12.80
N PHE A 72 -2.96 23.56 12.21
CA PHE A 72 -3.43 24.14 10.95
C PHE A 72 -4.49 25.23 11.12
N ASN A 73 -4.87 25.56 12.35
CA ASN A 73 -5.86 26.59 12.67
C ASN A 73 -7.20 26.38 11.94
N VAL A 74 -7.77 25.18 12.10
CA VAL A 74 -9.05 24.77 11.51
C VAL A 74 -9.93 24.09 12.56
N ALA A 75 -11.20 23.83 12.22
CA ALA A 75 -12.12 23.06 13.04
C ALA A 75 -12.73 21.91 12.22
N THR A 76 -12.44 20.66 12.62
CA THR A 76 -12.87 19.45 11.88
C THR A 76 -14.07 18.75 12.52
N ALA A 77 -14.45 19.16 13.74
CA ALA A 77 -15.52 18.55 14.55
C ALA A 77 -15.36 17.05 14.80
N TYR A 78 -14.15 16.52 14.64
CA TYR A 78 -13.82 15.11 14.84
C TYR A 78 -13.70 14.75 16.33
N THR A 79 -14.33 13.65 16.73
CA THR A 79 -14.20 13.07 18.08
C THR A 79 -13.69 11.64 17.96
N PRO A 80 -12.52 11.30 18.53
CA PRO A 80 -11.94 9.97 18.39
C PRO A 80 -12.67 8.91 19.23
N LYS A 81 -12.80 7.71 18.69
CA LYS A 81 -13.30 6.50 19.37
C LYS A 81 -12.42 6.08 20.56
N PHE A 82 -11.11 6.35 20.48
CA PHE A 82 -10.12 5.98 21.51
C PHE A 82 -9.49 7.21 22.17
N PRO A 83 -10.27 8.04 22.90
CA PRO A 83 -9.78 9.30 23.47
C PRO A 83 -8.80 9.10 24.64
N TRP A 84 -8.55 7.87 25.05
CA TRP A 84 -7.64 7.47 26.12
C TRP A 84 -6.29 6.94 25.60
N ALA A 85 -6.18 6.68 24.30
CA ALA A 85 -5.00 6.04 23.73
C ALA A 85 -3.90 7.07 23.43
N ASP A 86 -2.73 6.89 24.04
CA ASP A 86 -1.52 7.66 23.71
C ASP A 86 -0.91 7.22 22.39
N ARG A 87 -0.95 5.92 22.12
CA ARG A 87 -0.40 5.31 20.92
C ARG A 87 -1.42 4.47 20.18
N GLY A 88 -1.19 4.29 18.88
CA GLY A 88 -2.00 3.42 18.06
C GLY A 88 -1.43 3.23 16.66
N ILE A 89 -2.10 2.38 15.91
CA ILE A 89 -1.75 2.04 14.54
C ILE A 89 -2.63 2.85 13.58
N VAL A 90 -2.05 3.30 12.48
CA VAL A 90 -2.78 3.97 11.39
C VAL A 90 -2.66 3.13 10.12
N LEU A 91 -3.80 2.85 9.50
CA LEU A 91 -3.89 2.16 8.20
C LEU A 91 -4.64 3.05 7.22
N CYS A 92 -4.28 3.01 5.94
CA CYS A 92 -5.03 3.66 4.88
C CYS A 92 -5.59 2.59 3.93
N LEU A 93 -6.91 2.52 3.78
CA LEU A 93 -7.58 1.48 3.00
C LEU A 93 -8.58 2.05 1.99
N HIS A 94 -8.66 1.38 0.85
CA HIS A 94 -9.73 1.45 -0.14
C HIS A 94 -10.16 0.02 -0.48
N ASP A 95 -11.32 -0.21 -1.09
CA ASP A 95 -11.90 -1.55 -1.23
C ASP A 95 -10.95 -2.61 -1.79
N HIS A 96 -10.16 -2.28 -2.82
CA HIS A 96 -9.17 -3.21 -3.42
C HIS A 96 -8.07 -3.66 -2.43
N VAL A 97 -7.68 -2.85 -1.44
CA VAL A 97 -6.65 -3.22 -0.45
C VAL A 97 -7.23 -3.73 0.88
N VAL A 98 -8.55 -3.69 1.07
CA VAL A 98 -9.22 -4.22 2.27
C VAL A 98 -8.89 -5.69 2.53
N PRO A 99 -8.77 -6.59 1.53
CA PRO A 99 -8.39 -7.98 1.80
C PRO A 99 -7.08 -8.11 2.57
N MET A 100 -6.05 -7.37 2.14
CA MET A 100 -4.75 -7.37 2.79
C MET A 100 -4.80 -6.69 4.16
N GLY A 101 -5.47 -5.53 4.27
CA GLY A 101 -5.57 -4.74 5.49
C GLY A 101 -6.41 -5.39 6.60
N ALA A 102 -7.56 -6.00 6.27
CA ALA A 102 -8.37 -6.71 7.26
C ALA A 102 -7.71 -8.02 7.71
N SER A 103 -6.95 -8.67 6.84
CA SER A 103 -6.14 -9.81 7.25
C SER A 103 -4.89 -9.38 8.04
N LEU A 104 -4.40 -8.14 7.90
CA LEU A 104 -3.34 -7.57 8.76
C LEU A 104 -3.85 -7.41 10.18
N LEU A 105 -5.07 -6.89 10.34
CA LEU A 105 -5.71 -6.81 11.64
C LEU A 105 -5.80 -8.19 12.31
N GLN A 106 -6.16 -9.24 11.56
CA GLN A 106 -6.15 -10.62 12.07
C GLN A 106 -4.76 -11.06 12.54
N GLU A 107 -3.72 -10.78 11.74
CA GLU A 107 -2.32 -11.10 12.06
C GLU A 107 -1.84 -10.37 13.32
N LEU A 108 -2.07 -9.06 13.42
CA LEU A 108 -1.70 -8.25 14.58
C LEU A 108 -2.29 -8.85 15.86
N ARG A 109 -3.57 -9.23 15.83
CA ARG A 109 -4.28 -9.80 16.99
C ARG A 109 -3.75 -11.19 17.33
N ALA A 110 -3.47 -12.03 16.33
CA ALA A 110 -2.85 -13.34 16.51
C ALA A 110 -1.43 -13.24 17.11
N LEU A 111 -0.70 -12.16 16.82
CA LEU A 111 0.60 -11.84 17.41
C LEU A 111 0.49 -11.22 18.82
N GLY A 112 -0.72 -11.01 19.34
CA GLY A 112 -0.96 -10.40 20.65
C GLY A 112 -0.83 -8.88 20.66
N ASN A 113 -0.93 -8.22 19.50
CA ASN A 113 -1.02 -6.77 19.42
C ASN A 113 -2.48 -6.33 19.57
N TYR A 114 -2.74 -5.48 20.57
CA TYR A 114 -4.06 -4.90 20.85
C TYR A 114 -4.00 -3.36 20.92
N ASP A 115 -3.00 -2.75 20.27
CA ASP A 115 -3.00 -1.29 20.10
C ASP A 115 -4.24 -0.91 19.26
N PRO A 116 -4.96 0.20 19.61
CA PRO A 116 -6.08 0.68 18.81
C PRO A 116 -5.64 1.05 17.40
N VAL A 117 -6.52 0.85 16.43
CA VAL A 117 -6.24 1.09 15.01
C VAL A 117 -7.20 2.13 14.46
N GLN A 118 -6.67 3.16 13.81
CA GLN A 118 -7.44 4.08 13.00
C GLN A 118 -7.23 3.74 11.51
N VAL A 119 -8.30 3.30 10.86
CA VAL A 119 -8.37 3.07 9.42
C VAL A 119 -8.87 4.35 8.75
N TYR A 120 -8.06 4.88 7.86
CA TYR A 120 -8.35 6.07 7.07
C TYR A 120 -8.75 5.70 5.65
N HIS A 121 -9.78 6.37 5.16
CA HIS A 121 -10.12 6.42 3.75
C HIS A 121 -10.48 7.87 3.38
N CYS A 122 -10.70 8.11 2.10
CA CYS A 122 -10.86 9.41 1.49
C CYS A 122 -12.11 9.41 0.60
N LEU A 123 -13.15 10.06 1.11
CA LEU A 123 -14.49 10.18 0.55
C LEU A 123 -15.33 8.89 0.66
N PRO A 124 -16.67 9.02 0.66
CA PRO A 124 -17.55 7.88 0.97
C PRO A 124 -17.49 6.72 -0.03
N ASN A 125 -17.15 6.99 -1.28
CA ASN A 125 -17.15 5.99 -2.36
C ASN A 125 -15.85 5.17 -2.43
N GLU A 126 -14.81 5.51 -1.66
CA GLU A 126 -13.54 4.77 -1.69
C GLU A 126 -13.60 3.46 -0.88
N LEU A 127 -14.53 3.39 0.08
CA LEU A 127 -14.66 2.26 0.99
C LEU A 127 -16.14 1.90 1.19
N ALA A 128 -16.58 0.81 0.55
CA ALA A 128 -17.95 0.34 0.57
C ALA A 128 -18.43 -0.05 1.98
N THR A 129 -19.76 -0.04 2.19
CA THR A 129 -20.38 -0.41 3.46
C THR A 129 -19.99 -1.81 3.93
N VAL A 130 -19.96 -2.80 3.03
CA VAL A 130 -19.55 -4.18 3.37
C VAL A 130 -18.12 -4.25 3.92
N SER A 131 -17.20 -3.47 3.34
CA SER A 131 -15.82 -3.36 3.81
C SER A 131 -15.73 -2.68 5.17
N ARG A 132 -16.49 -1.60 5.36
CA ARG A 132 -16.55 -0.88 6.64
C ARG A 132 -17.12 -1.75 7.77
N ASP A 133 -18.20 -2.48 7.51
CA ASP A 133 -18.82 -3.38 8.48
C ASP A 133 -17.87 -4.53 8.85
N LEU A 134 -17.16 -5.09 7.86
CA LEU A 134 -16.15 -6.13 8.10
C LEU A 134 -15.01 -5.61 8.98
N LEU A 135 -14.46 -4.42 8.69
CA LEU A 135 -13.39 -3.81 9.49
C LEU A 135 -13.86 -3.44 10.90
N ALA A 136 -15.10 -2.94 11.04
CA ALA A 136 -15.70 -2.55 12.30
C ALA A 136 -16.04 -3.74 13.22
N SER A 137 -15.95 -4.98 12.72
CA SER A 137 -16.08 -6.19 13.55
C SER A 137 -14.97 -6.31 14.60
N ASP A 138 -13.81 -5.66 14.39
CA ASP A 138 -12.79 -5.48 15.42
C ASP A 138 -13.17 -4.31 16.35
N PRO A 139 -13.44 -4.55 17.65
CA PRO A 139 -13.80 -3.47 18.58
C PRO A 139 -12.70 -2.42 18.75
N LEU A 140 -11.45 -2.75 18.43
CA LEU A 140 -10.28 -1.86 18.52
C LEU A 140 -9.99 -1.11 17.20
N VAL A 141 -10.89 -1.15 16.21
CA VAL A 141 -10.80 -0.39 14.96
C VAL A 141 -11.74 0.81 14.96
N GLU A 142 -11.26 1.95 14.49
CA GLU A 142 -12.01 3.15 14.15
C GLU A 142 -11.84 3.44 12.66
N ILE A 143 -12.92 3.73 11.93
CA ILE A 143 -12.89 4.03 10.49
C ILE A 143 -13.19 5.51 10.30
N ILE A 144 -12.34 6.21 9.55
CA ILE A 144 -12.36 7.67 9.43
C ILE A 144 -12.30 8.06 7.95
N ASP A 145 -13.35 8.74 7.47
CA ASP A 145 -13.34 9.47 6.21
C ASP A 145 -12.69 10.85 6.42
N VAL A 146 -11.36 10.90 6.35
CA VAL A 146 -10.63 12.14 6.64
C VAL A 146 -10.86 13.19 5.56
N CYS A 147 -11.08 12.78 4.32
CA CYS A 147 -11.31 13.72 3.24
C CYS A 147 -12.66 14.44 3.38
N SER A 148 -13.72 13.74 3.76
CA SER A 148 -15.01 14.39 4.05
C SER A 148 -14.91 15.38 5.22
N LEU A 149 -14.15 15.04 6.27
CA LEU A 149 -13.89 15.95 7.39
C LEU A 149 -13.08 17.18 6.98
N LEU A 150 -12.11 17.03 6.08
CA LEU A 150 -11.26 18.12 5.65
C LEU A 150 -11.88 19.01 4.58
N LEU A 151 -12.87 18.50 3.82
CA LEU A 151 -13.66 19.31 2.89
C LEU A 151 -14.51 20.39 3.58
N THR A 152 -14.75 20.26 4.88
CA THR A 152 -15.43 21.31 5.66
C THR A 152 -14.49 22.42 6.13
N THR A 153 -13.19 22.34 5.78
CA THR A 153 -12.14 23.27 6.20
C THR A 153 -11.60 24.07 5.01
N PRO A 154 -10.95 25.23 5.24
CA PRO A 154 -10.35 26.01 4.16
C PRO A 154 -9.04 25.43 3.60
N LEU A 155 -8.54 24.30 4.11
CA LEU A 155 -7.27 23.70 3.65
C LEU A 155 -7.37 23.15 2.23
N PHE A 156 -8.54 22.69 1.82
CA PHE A 156 -8.77 22.11 0.49
C PHE A 156 -9.94 22.84 -0.19
N PRO A 157 -9.66 23.69 -1.19
CA PRO A 157 -10.68 24.55 -1.79
C PRO A 157 -11.64 23.78 -2.70
N SER A 158 -11.33 22.54 -3.09
CA SER A 158 -12.19 21.74 -3.96
C SER A 158 -12.09 20.24 -3.68
N SER A 159 -13.16 19.51 -4.02
CA SER A 159 -13.19 18.05 -3.97
C SER A 159 -12.17 17.41 -4.93
N ALA A 160 -11.76 18.10 -5.98
CA ALA A 160 -10.68 17.63 -6.85
C ALA A 160 -9.33 17.62 -6.11
N SER A 161 -9.00 18.71 -5.41
CA SER A 161 -7.71 18.81 -4.68
C SER A 161 -7.55 17.76 -3.59
N ILE A 162 -8.64 17.36 -2.94
CA ILE A 162 -8.57 16.36 -1.88
C ILE A 162 -8.56 14.93 -2.42
N ARG A 163 -9.16 14.68 -3.59
CA ARG A 163 -9.07 13.37 -4.27
C ARG A 163 -7.63 13.00 -4.63
N GLU A 164 -6.74 13.96 -4.81
CA GLU A 164 -5.30 13.73 -4.99
C GLU A 164 -4.62 13.08 -3.76
N PHE A 165 -5.32 12.93 -2.64
CA PHE A 165 -4.85 12.15 -1.49
C PHE A 165 -5.25 10.67 -1.55
N GLN A 166 -6.17 10.26 -2.43
CA GLN A 166 -6.48 8.84 -2.63
C GLN A 166 -5.20 8.08 -3.05
N GLY A 167 -4.92 6.96 -2.39
CA GLY A 167 -3.67 6.20 -2.54
C GLY A 167 -2.57 6.59 -1.55
N PHE A 168 -1.30 6.54 -1.99
CA PHE A 168 -0.12 6.62 -1.11
C PHE A 168 -0.12 7.86 -0.19
N TRP A 169 -0.50 9.02 -0.74
CA TRP A 169 -0.43 10.28 -0.02
C TRP A 169 -1.45 10.43 1.11
N LEU A 170 -2.44 9.55 1.22
CA LEU A 170 -3.35 9.54 2.37
C LEU A 170 -2.59 9.24 3.66
N LYS A 171 -1.53 8.42 3.60
CA LYS A 171 -0.73 8.00 4.77
C LYS A 171 -0.20 9.17 5.62
N PRO A 172 0.56 10.14 5.06
CA PRO A 172 1.02 11.27 5.86
C PRO A 172 -0.13 12.17 6.33
N LEU A 173 -1.22 12.31 5.56
CA LEU A 173 -2.40 13.06 6.00
C LEU A 173 -3.10 12.38 7.18
N ALA A 174 -3.26 11.05 7.12
CA ALA A 174 -3.79 10.21 8.20
C ALA A 174 -2.90 10.29 9.45
N LEU A 175 -1.58 10.27 9.30
CA LEU A 175 -0.64 10.47 10.40
C LEU A 175 -0.84 11.83 11.09
N LEU A 176 -0.93 12.91 10.31
CA LEU A 176 -1.20 14.26 10.82
C LEU A 176 -2.54 14.30 11.59
N PHE A 177 -3.60 13.74 11.01
CA PHE A 177 -4.95 13.80 11.55
C PHE A 177 -5.20 12.88 12.75
N SER A 178 -4.54 11.72 12.81
CA SER A 178 -4.71 10.68 13.84
C SER A 178 -4.75 11.22 15.26
N SER A 179 -5.57 10.61 16.11
CA SER A 179 -5.75 11.09 17.49
C SER A 179 -4.62 10.70 18.45
N PHE A 180 -3.76 9.77 18.03
CA PHE A 180 -2.65 9.28 18.81
C PHE A 180 -1.52 10.32 18.88
N ASP A 181 -0.75 10.28 19.96
CA ASP A 181 0.51 11.02 20.09
C ASP A 181 1.64 10.22 19.43
N GLN A 182 1.65 8.91 19.65
CA GLN A 182 2.61 7.96 19.08
C GLN A 182 1.91 7.11 18.00
N VAL A 183 2.32 7.26 16.76
CA VAL A 183 1.69 6.64 15.59
C VAL A 183 2.63 5.60 15.00
N MET A 184 2.10 4.41 14.74
CA MET A 184 2.71 3.41 13.87
C MET A 184 1.85 3.31 12.62
N LEU A 185 2.32 3.89 11.53
CA LEU A 185 1.68 3.75 10.24
C LEU A 185 2.18 2.46 9.59
N LEU A 186 1.25 1.67 9.07
CA LEU A 186 1.53 0.38 8.42
C LEU A 186 0.90 0.34 7.03
N ASP A 187 1.53 -0.40 6.12
CA ASP A 187 0.91 -0.76 4.86
C ASP A 187 -0.03 -1.95 5.05
N ALA A 188 -1.10 -1.98 4.26
CA ALA A 188 -2.07 -3.05 4.31
C ALA A 188 -1.46 -4.43 3.96
N ASP A 189 -0.39 -4.41 3.16
CA ASP A 189 0.29 -5.58 2.61
C ASP A 189 1.51 -6.03 3.42
N ASP A 190 1.76 -5.43 4.59
CA ASP A 190 2.79 -5.92 5.50
C ASP A 190 2.42 -7.29 6.08
N ILE A 191 3.44 -8.14 6.21
CA ILE A 191 3.35 -9.48 6.81
C ILE A 191 4.36 -9.55 7.95
N PHE A 192 3.86 -9.59 9.19
CA PHE A 192 4.69 -9.60 10.39
C PHE A 192 5.03 -11.02 10.85
N LEU A 193 6.33 -11.29 11.03
CA LEU A 193 6.83 -12.53 11.61
C LEU A 193 6.97 -12.44 13.13
N GLU A 194 7.05 -11.22 13.66
CA GLU A 194 7.08 -10.91 15.09
C GLU A 194 6.08 -9.79 15.42
N ASN A 195 5.65 -9.69 16.68
CA ASN A 195 4.74 -8.63 17.10
C ASN A 195 5.40 -7.24 16.93
N PRO A 196 4.83 -6.33 16.10
CA PRO A 196 5.41 -5.01 15.87
C PRO A 196 5.35 -4.09 17.08
N SER A 197 4.60 -4.42 18.14
CA SER A 197 4.60 -3.62 19.38
C SER A 197 5.98 -3.54 20.05
N THR A 198 6.90 -4.44 19.69
CA THR A 198 8.29 -4.40 20.12
C THR A 198 9.04 -3.16 19.62
N LEU A 199 8.60 -2.57 18.49
CA LEU A 199 9.23 -1.39 17.89
C LEU A 199 9.11 -0.13 18.75
N TRP A 200 8.05 -0.02 19.55
CA TRP A 200 7.86 1.07 20.52
C TRP A 200 9.00 1.17 21.55
N ALA A 201 9.68 0.06 21.81
CA ALA A 201 10.80 -0.02 22.75
C ALA A 201 12.17 -0.01 22.04
N SER A 202 12.22 0.28 20.73
CA SER A 202 13.50 0.34 20.01
C SER A 202 14.39 1.47 20.47
N PRO A 203 15.74 1.29 20.53
CA PRO A 203 16.65 2.38 20.83
C PRO A 203 16.45 3.56 19.88
N SER A 204 16.35 3.32 18.56
CA SER A 204 16.07 4.36 17.57
C SER A 204 14.81 5.18 17.91
N TYR A 205 13.70 4.49 18.22
CA TYR A 205 12.43 5.15 18.55
C TYR A 205 12.47 5.87 19.90
N THR A 206 12.98 5.22 20.94
CA THR A 206 13.07 5.83 22.29
C THR A 206 14.04 7.00 22.32
N GLU A 207 15.10 6.98 21.52
CA GLU A 207 16.09 8.06 21.43
C GLU A 207 15.57 9.27 20.66
N THR A 208 14.83 9.10 19.56
CA THR A 208 14.45 10.20 18.64
C THR A 208 12.96 10.48 18.53
N GLY A 209 12.12 9.52 18.90
CA GLY A 209 10.68 9.54 18.67
C GLY A 209 10.33 9.06 17.27
N THR A 210 11.29 8.52 16.52
CA THR A 210 11.08 8.04 15.15
C THR A 210 11.75 6.70 14.93
N LEU A 211 11.15 5.89 14.07
CA LEU A 211 11.81 4.74 13.46
C LEU A 211 11.34 4.62 12.01
N PHE A 212 12.27 4.83 11.09
CA PHE A 212 12.09 4.67 9.65
C PHE A 212 12.90 3.47 9.15
N PHE A 213 12.52 2.92 8.00
CA PHE A 213 13.24 1.83 7.36
C PHE A 213 13.83 2.29 6.02
N TYR A 214 14.98 1.76 5.64
CA TYR A 214 15.65 2.16 4.40
C TYR A 214 15.05 1.45 3.20
N ASP A 215 14.93 2.13 2.06
CA ASP A 215 14.61 1.47 0.78
C ASP A 215 15.89 0.89 0.14
N ARG A 216 15.69 0.14 -0.94
CA ARG A 216 16.75 -0.36 -1.82
C ARG A 216 17.59 0.78 -2.35
N VAL A 217 18.90 0.57 -2.39
CA VAL A 217 19.84 1.53 -2.99
C VAL A 217 19.83 1.35 -4.52
N VAL A 218 18.86 2.00 -5.17
CA VAL A 218 18.71 2.00 -6.63
C VAL A 218 19.39 3.23 -7.23
N ASN A 219 20.50 3.03 -7.95
CA ASN A 219 21.20 4.10 -8.66
C ASN A 219 20.41 4.53 -9.91
N ALA A 220 19.47 5.45 -9.72
CA ALA A 220 18.64 6.02 -10.78
C ALA A 220 18.61 7.55 -10.68
N SER A 221 18.63 8.24 -11.83
CA SER A 221 18.58 9.72 -11.92
C SER A 221 17.15 10.25 -11.87
N MET A 222 16.41 9.89 -10.83
CA MET A 222 15.00 10.25 -10.64
C MET A 222 14.75 10.72 -9.20
N PHE A 223 13.62 11.37 -8.98
CA PHE A 223 13.20 11.91 -7.68
C PHE A 223 14.27 12.81 -7.03
N LEU A 224 14.64 12.54 -5.76
CA LEU A 224 15.69 13.28 -5.05
C LEU A 224 17.06 13.25 -5.73
N ASN A 225 17.30 12.23 -6.58
CA ASN A 225 18.56 12.06 -7.30
C ASN A 225 18.53 12.59 -8.74
N THR A 226 17.43 13.26 -9.16
CA THR A 226 17.39 13.94 -10.46
C THR A 226 18.46 15.03 -10.52
N ALA A 227 19.21 15.07 -11.62
CA ALA A 227 20.16 16.14 -11.88
C ALA A 227 19.40 17.44 -12.22
N VAL A 228 19.74 18.52 -11.51
CA VAL A 228 19.13 19.84 -11.68
C VAL A 228 20.19 20.92 -11.65
N THR A 229 19.89 22.06 -12.28
CA THR A 229 20.75 23.26 -12.21
C THR A 229 20.28 24.14 -11.06
N MET A 230 21.21 24.47 -10.17
CA MET A 230 21.00 25.39 -9.06
C MET A 230 21.72 26.71 -9.35
N TYR A 231 21.05 27.82 -9.07
CA TYR A 231 21.56 29.17 -9.34
C TYR A 231 21.95 29.87 -8.05
N ALA A 232 23.21 30.27 -7.90
CA ALA A 232 23.64 31.10 -6.80
C ALA A 232 23.13 32.55 -6.95
N ALA A 233 23.24 33.35 -5.88
CA ALA A 233 22.76 34.74 -5.87
C ALA A 233 23.50 35.66 -6.87
N ASP A 234 24.73 35.30 -7.23
CA ASP A 234 25.54 36.00 -8.24
C ASP A 234 25.29 35.50 -9.68
N GLY A 235 24.33 34.58 -9.86
CA GLY A 235 24.00 33.98 -11.15
C GLY A 235 24.87 32.77 -11.52
N THR A 236 25.80 32.35 -10.67
CA THR A 236 26.63 31.15 -10.93
C THR A 236 25.77 29.90 -10.99
N GLU A 237 25.93 29.12 -12.05
CA GLU A 237 25.23 27.85 -12.25
C GLU A 237 26.02 26.69 -11.65
N THR A 238 25.34 25.75 -10.99
CA THR A 238 25.96 24.51 -10.49
C THR A 238 25.02 23.33 -10.69
N ASN A 239 25.53 22.26 -11.29
CA ASN A 239 24.79 21.01 -11.42
C ASN A 239 24.81 20.25 -10.09
N VAL A 240 23.62 19.95 -9.56
CA VAL A 240 23.43 19.26 -8.28
C VAL A 240 22.32 18.21 -8.41
N THR A 241 22.13 17.39 -7.37
CA THR A 241 20.95 16.52 -7.25
C THR A 241 19.77 17.30 -6.67
N TYR A 242 18.54 16.90 -7.02
CA TYR A 242 17.33 17.62 -6.63
C TYR A 242 17.19 17.80 -5.12
N ILE A 243 17.63 16.86 -4.30
CA ILE A 243 17.66 17.04 -2.83
C ILE A 243 18.44 18.29 -2.38
N LYS A 244 19.56 18.61 -3.03
CA LYS A 244 20.38 19.79 -2.69
C LYS A 244 19.63 21.07 -3.05
N GLN A 245 18.98 21.10 -4.21
CA GLN A 245 18.15 22.23 -4.62
C GLN A 245 16.89 22.37 -3.74
N LEU A 246 16.29 21.25 -3.35
CA LEU A 246 15.10 21.20 -2.49
C LEU A 246 15.35 21.91 -1.16
N LEU A 247 16.45 21.54 -0.49
CA LEU A 247 16.85 22.08 0.81
C LEU A 247 17.37 23.52 0.73
N ALA A 248 17.92 23.93 -0.42
CA ALA A 248 18.51 25.25 -0.58
C ALA A 248 17.52 26.31 -1.09
N GLN A 249 16.61 25.95 -2.00
CA GLN A 249 15.89 26.91 -2.84
C GLN A 249 14.39 26.62 -3.03
N VAL A 250 13.98 25.34 -3.06
CA VAL A 250 12.59 24.98 -3.43
C VAL A 250 11.66 24.92 -2.22
N PHE A 251 12.08 24.27 -1.14
CA PHE A 251 11.22 24.15 0.04
C PHE A 251 11.09 25.52 0.75
N PRO A 252 9.87 25.96 1.12
CA PRO A 252 9.63 27.33 1.57
C PRO A 252 10.04 27.57 3.04
N LEU A 253 11.28 27.26 3.39
CA LEU A 253 11.85 27.36 4.75
C LEU A 253 11.64 28.75 5.37
N LYS A 254 11.91 29.82 4.61
CA LYS A 254 11.73 31.22 5.08
C LYS A 254 10.28 31.53 5.44
N VAL A 255 9.32 31.03 4.65
CA VAL A 255 7.88 31.23 4.90
C VAL A 255 7.45 30.50 6.16
N LEU A 256 8.05 29.34 6.43
CA LEU A 256 7.82 28.54 7.63
C LEU A 256 8.63 29.00 8.85
N GLY A 257 9.47 30.04 8.72
CA GLY A 257 10.27 30.59 9.82
C GLY A 257 11.54 29.81 10.15
N PHE A 258 12.06 29.00 9.22
CA PHE A 258 13.30 28.23 9.38
C PHE A 258 14.49 28.88 8.65
N PRO A 259 15.74 28.59 9.10
CA PRO A 259 16.94 28.97 8.38
C PRO A 259 16.92 28.50 6.91
N SER A 260 17.36 29.36 6.00
CA SER A 260 17.38 29.09 4.56
C SER A 260 18.65 29.69 3.94
N PRO A 261 19.48 28.90 3.23
CA PRO A 261 19.29 27.48 2.94
C PRO A 261 19.40 26.59 4.20
N HIS A 262 18.78 25.41 4.17
CA HIS A 262 18.96 24.42 5.23
C HIS A 262 20.42 23.94 5.27
N VAL A 263 20.95 23.70 6.48
CA VAL A 263 22.28 23.13 6.68
C VAL A 263 22.13 21.62 6.90
N PRO A 264 22.58 20.76 5.95
CA PRO A 264 22.39 19.32 6.05
C PRO A 264 22.97 18.72 7.32
N SER A 265 22.19 17.87 8.00
CA SER A 265 22.64 17.15 9.18
C SER A 265 23.81 16.19 8.87
N PRO A 266 24.65 15.80 9.85
CA PRO A 266 25.68 14.80 9.63
C PRO A 266 25.11 13.47 9.11
N GLN A 267 23.91 13.10 9.54
CA GLN A 267 23.20 11.92 9.07
C GLN A 267 22.82 12.05 7.59
N LEU A 268 22.24 13.19 7.18
CA LEU A 268 21.93 13.43 5.77
C LEU A 268 23.21 13.46 4.92
N GLN A 269 24.28 14.11 5.37
CA GLN A 269 25.54 14.16 4.62
C GLN A 269 26.14 12.77 4.36
N ALA A 270 25.95 11.84 5.29
CA ALA A 270 26.40 10.45 5.17
C ALA A 270 25.43 9.54 4.36
N SER A 271 24.19 9.98 4.14
CA SER A 271 23.15 9.20 3.46
C SER A 271 23.52 8.78 2.03
N MET A 272 22.83 7.76 1.50
CA MET A 272 23.02 7.32 0.12
C MET A 272 22.39 8.33 -0.85
N VAL A 273 21.22 8.89 -0.53
CA VAL A 273 20.54 9.88 -1.36
C VAL A 273 21.33 11.18 -1.51
N TRP A 274 21.95 11.70 -0.45
CA TRP A 274 22.74 12.94 -0.52
C TRP A 274 24.01 12.80 -1.36
N ARG A 275 24.63 11.61 -1.27
CA ARG A 275 25.82 11.25 -2.04
C ARG A 275 25.50 10.81 -3.48
N GLY A 276 24.22 10.80 -3.86
CA GLY A 276 23.77 10.49 -5.21
C GLY A 276 23.82 9.01 -5.58
N HIS A 277 23.87 8.11 -4.59
CA HIS A 277 23.89 6.67 -4.82
C HIS A 277 22.50 6.08 -5.03
N THR A 278 21.44 6.80 -4.66
CA THR A 278 20.07 6.30 -4.81
C THR A 278 19.03 7.40 -4.99
N ALA A 279 17.96 7.05 -5.72
CA ALA A 279 16.73 7.84 -5.81
C ALA A 279 15.80 7.68 -4.59
N HIS A 280 16.03 6.67 -3.74
CA HIS A 280 15.12 6.28 -2.65
C HIS A 280 15.87 6.11 -1.35
N GLU A 281 15.44 6.84 -0.32
CA GLU A 281 16.05 6.74 1.01
C GLU A 281 15.20 5.88 1.93
N GLN A 282 13.90 6.16 1.99
CA GLN A 282 12.98 5.55 2.95
C GLN A 282 12.02 4.55 2.28
N ASP A 283 11.85 3.41 2.93
CA ASP A 283 10.66 2.57 2.80
C ASP A 283 9.62 3.01 3.83
N SER A 284 8.39 3.28 3.37
CA SER A 284 7.27 3.75 4.20
C SER A 284 6.23 2.67 4.52
N SER A 285 6.56 1.40 4.30
CA SER A 285 5.74 0.26 4.74
C SER A 285 5.45 0.30 6.25
N VAL A 286 6.46 0.61 7.06
CA VAL A 286 6.32 0.83 8.51
C VAL A 286 6.96 2.17 8.88
N VAL A 287 6.18 3.06 9.51
CA VAL A 287 6.64 4.38 9.95
C VAL A 287 6.21 4.62 11.39
N LEU A 288 7.16 4.83 12.30
CA LEU A 288 6.85 5.22 13.67
C LEU A 288 7.20 6.68 13.90
N ILE A 289 6.25 7.44 14.44
CA ILE A 289 6.42 8.86 14.80
C ILE A 289 5.75 9.14 16.14
N ASP A 290 6.49 9.68 17.09
CA ASP A 290 5.99 10.43 18.24
C ASP A 290 5.77 11.89 17.81
N LYS A 291 4.50 12.27 17.63
CA LYS A 291 4.11 13.62 17.22
C LYS A 291 4.43 14.67 18.27
N VAL A 292 4.42 14.33 19.56
CA VAL A 292 4.80 15.26 20.64
C VAL A 292 6.26 15.65 20.49
N ARG A 293 7.11 14.68 20.17
CA ARG A 293 8.54 14.91 19.90
C ARG A 293 8.81 15.57 18.55
N ALA A 294 8.01 15.25 17.54
CA ALA A 294 8.06 15.94 16.24
C ALA A 294 7.76 17.43 16.39
N GLY A 295 6.74 17.75 17.19
CA GLY A 295 6.25 19.11 17.40
C GLY A 295 5.54 19.70 16.16
N PRO A 296 4.88 20.85 16.32
CA PRO A 296 4.05 21.45 15.26
C PRO A 296 4.85 21.81 13.99
N ASN A 297 6.14 22.07 14.14
CA ASN A 297 7.02 22.47 13.05
C ASN A 297 7.27 21.34 12.04
N VAL A 298 7.57 20.13 12.52
CA VAL A 298 7.68 18.94 11.66
C VAL A 298 6.33 18.64 11.01
N LEU A 299 5.23 18.70 11.78
CA LEU A 299 3.88 18.43 11.26
C LEU A 299 3.48 19.41 10.15
N ARG A 300 3.83 20.70 10.28
CA ARG A 300 3.62 21.70 9.22
C ARG A 300 4.51 21.45 8.01
N ALA A 301 5.78 21.10 8.22
CA ALA A 301 6.69 20.78 7.12
C ALA A 301 6.20 19.56 6.33
N LEU A 302 5.75 18.51 7.02
CA LEU A 302 5.13 17.33 6.41
C LEU A 302 3.90 17.72 5.60
N PHE A 303 3.02 18.57 6.14
CA PHE A 303 1.86 19.05 5.40
C PHE A 303 2.24 19.83 4.13
N VAL A 304 3.24 20.71 4.18
CA VAL A 304 3.71 21.45 2.99
C VAL A 304 4.29 20.49 1.95
N LEU A 305 5.05 19.47 2.37
CA LEU A 305 5.58 18.45 1.46
C LEU A 305 4.46 17.77 0.67
N ILE A 306 3.39 17.35 1.36
CA ILE A 306 2.31 16.56 0.77
C ILE A 306 1.20 17.40 0.13
N ALA A 307 1.01 18.66 0.53
CA ALA A 307 -0.04 19.51 -0.02
C ALA A 307 0.46 20.41 -1.16
N THR A 308 1.76 20.72 -1.18
CA THR A 308 2.33 21.71 -2.11
C THR A 308 3.54 21.16 -2.86
N THR A 309 4.59 20.72 -2.14
CA THR A 309 5.88 20.38 -2.78
C THR A 309 5.79 19.15 -3.68
N ARG A 310 4.94 18.17 -3.37
CA ARG A 310 4.76 16.97 -4.20
C ARG A 310 4.31 17.24 -5.64
N PHE A 311 3.69 18.41 -5.88
CA PHE A 311 3.19 18.81 -7.20
C PHE A 311 4.23 19.60 -8.00
N MET A 312 5.41 19.85 -7.45
CA MET A 312 6.51 20.53 -8.14
C MET A 312 7.29 19.54 -9.02
N ASN A 313 7.94 20.06 -10.06
CA ASN A 313 8.84 19.30 -10.92
C ASN A 313 10.30 19.72 -10.71
N PRO A 314 11.25 18.77 -10.55
CA PRO A 314 11.03 17.32 -10.41
C PRO A 314 10.22 16.96 -9.16
N VAL A 315 9.46 15.86 -9.23
CA VAL A 315 8.76 15.31 -8.05
C VAL A 315 9.82 14.76 -7.09
N PHE A 316 9.70 14.99 -5.79
CA PHE A 316 10.72 14.58 -4.82
C PHE A 316 10.67 13.09 -4.45
N SER A 317 9.58 12.36 -4.73
CA SER A 317 9.42 10.99 -4.21
C SER A 317 8.54 10.12 -5.10
N TRP A 318 8.76 8.81 -5.03
CA TRP A 318 7.76 7.83 -5.43
C TRP A 318 6.72 7.70 -4.32
N GLY A 319 5.57 8.34 -4.48
CA GLY A 319 4.55 8.37 -3.44
C GLY A 319 5.01 9.18 -2.22
N ASP A 320 4.59 8.76 -1.04
CA ASP A 320 4.74 9.48 0.22
C ASP A 320 6.07 9.26 0.93
N LYS A 321 6.86 8.26 0.53
CA LYS A 321 7.88 7.64 1.37
C LYS A 321 9.00 8.57 1.83
N GLU A 322 9.41 9.54 1.02
CA GLU A 322 10.48 10.47 1.41
C GLU A 322 9.94 11.62 2.29
N ALA A 323 8.63 11.83 2.38
CA ALA A 323 8.05 12.99 3.03
C ALA A 323 8.27 13.00 4.56
N PHE A 324 8.25 11.82 5.19
CA PHE A 324 8.35 11.69 6.63
C PHE A 324 9.70 12.17 7.16
N TRP A 325 10.81 11.58 6.69
CA TRP A 325 12.14 11.96 7.16
C TRP A 325 12.56 13.35 6.65
N LEU A 326 12.14 13.77 5.44
CA LEU A 326 12.43 15.12 4.95
C LEU A 326 11.80 16.19 5.84
N ALA A 327 10.60 15.96 6.37
CA ALA A 327 9.95 16.90 7.28
C ALA A 327 10.76 17.16 8.55
N TYR A 328 11.47 16.15 9.07
CA TYR A 328 12.38 16.29 10.21
C TYR A 328 13.67 17.00 9.81
N GLU A 329 14.31 16.56 8.73
CA GLU A 329 15.57 17.14 8.26
C GLU A 329 15.42 18.63 7.96
N LEU A 330 14.38 19.03 7.21
CA LEU A 330 14.14 20.41 6.80
C LEU A 330 13.97 21.40 7.96
N VAL A 331 13.50 20.93 9.12
CA VAL A 331 13.30 21.77 10.31
C VAL A 331 14.37 21.54 11.38
N GLY A 332 15.41 20.76 11.06
CA GLY A 332 16.53 20.48 11.95
C GLY A 332 16.19 19.62 13.17
N GLN A 333 15.12 18.80 13.08
CA GLN A 333 14.75 17.88 14.15
C GLN A 333 15.43 16.52 13.98
N PRO A 334 15.96 15.90 15.06
CA PRO A 334 16.55 14.57 14.97
C PRO A 334 15.54 13.50 14.55
N TYR A 335 15.99 12.56 13.72
CA TYR A 335 15.23 11.40 13.29
C TYR A 335 16.14 10.17 13.19
N ALA A 336 15.57 8.98 13.24
CA ALA A 336 16.31 7.73 13.21
C ALA A 336 15.74 6.76 12.18
N PHE A 337 16.65 6.16 11.43
CA PHE A 337 16.38 4.97 10.64
C PHE A 337 16.79 3.72 11.43
N SER A 338 16.24 2.58 11.04
CA SER A 338 16.73 1.27 11.43
C SER A 338 18.25 1.19 11.18
N PRO A 339 19.02 0.58 12.09
CA PRO A 339 20.46 0.41 11.90
C PRO A 339 20.82 -0.47 10.70
N TRP A 340 19.86 -1.21 10.16
CA TRP A 340 20.04 -2.21 9.11
C TRP A 340 19.56 -1.69 7.76
N ALA A 341 20.19 -2.14 6.68
CA ALA A 341 19.68 -1.94 5.32
C ALA A 341 18.34 -2.69 5.14
N CYS A 342 17.61 -2.37 4.06
CA CYS A 342 16.55 -3.27 3.61
C CYS A 342 17.12 -4.65 3.28
N SER A 343 16.24 -5.63 3.34
CA SER A 343 16.42 -6.94 2.74
C SER A 343 15.34 -7.15 1.67
N VAL A 344 15.42 -8.25 0.94
CA VAL A 344 14.36 -8.75 0.07
C VAL A 344 14.26 -10.25 0.20
N VAL A 345 13.06 -10.78 0.04
CA VAL A 345 12.83 -12.23 -0.06
C VAL A 345 13.02 -12.72 -1.49
N ASN A 346 13.12 -14.03 -1.70
CA ASN A 346 13.24 -14.60 -3.04
C ASN A 346 11.90 -14.63 -3.78
N ARG A 347 11.93 -14.41 -5.10
CA ARG A 347 10.92 -14.91 -6.05
C ARG A 347 11.12 -16.41 -6.30
N ALA A 348 10.14 -17.05 -6.94
CA ALA A 348 10.13 -18.50 -7.15
C ALA A 348 11.36 -19.00 -7.95
N ASP A 349 11.84 -18.22 -8.90
CA ASP A 349 12.93 -18.56 -9.83
C ASP A 349 14.29 -17.95 -9.45
N ASP A 350 14.33 -17.00 -8.51
CA ASP A 350 15.55 -16.28 -8.12
C ASP A 350 16.72 -17.21 -7.85
N LEU A 351 16.54 -18.24 -7.01
CA LEU A 351 17.63 -19.13 -6.61
C LEU A 351 18.13 -20.04 -7.74
N MET A 352 17.29 -20.28 -8.76
CA MET A 352 17.69 -21.02 -9.95
C MET A 352 18.49 -20.15 -10.92
N LEU A 353 18.07 -18.88 -11.06
CA LEU A 353 18.72 -17.91 -11.96
C LEU A 353 19.99 -17.30 -11.34
N HIS A 354 19.96 -17.03 -10.03
CA HIS A 354 20.99 -16.32 -9.27
C HIS A 354 21.05 -16.85 -7.83
N ASN A 355 22.13 -17.55 -7.46
CA ASN A 355 22.25 -18.11 -6.10
C ASN A 355 22.53 -17.08 -4.98
N LYS A 356 22.78 -15.81 -5.32
CA LYS A 356 23.15 -14.73 -4.38
C LYS A 356 22.44 -13.40 -4.64
N THR A 357 21.46 -13.39 -5.53
CA THR A 357 20.68 -12.20 -5.85
C THR A 357 19.22 -12.54 -5.69
N LEU A 358 18.53 -11.78 -4.86
CA LEU A 358 17.09 -11.94 -4.62
C LEU A 358 16.38 -10.68 -5.12
N CYS A 359 15.20 -10.85 -5.71
CA CYS A 359 14.43 -9.83 -6.41
C CYS A 359 12.97 -9.76 -5.94
N GLY A 360 12.64 -10.36 -4.80
CA GLY A 360 11.27 -10.35 -4.30
C GLY A 360 10.92 -9.09 -3.50
N SER A 361 9.85 -9.27 -2.74
CA SER A 361 9.28 -8.27 -1.83
C SER A 361 10.30 -7.73 -0.81
N LEU A 362 10.18 -6.45 -0.47
CA LEU A 362 11.00 -5.80 0.57
C LEU A 362 10.80 -6.50 1.91
N ALA A 363 11.86 -6.61 2.68
CA ALA A 363 11.79 -7.18 4.02
C ALA A 363 12.75 -6.46 4.97
N HIS A 364 12.45 -6.49 6.26
CA HIS A 364 13.23 -5.76 7.25
C HIS A 364 13.51 -6.61 8.47
N TYR A 365 14.73 -6.46 8.98
CA TYR A 365 15.15 -7.07 10.24
C TYR A 365 14.79 -6.18 11.42
N ALA A 366 14.53 -6.80 12.57
CA ALA A 366 14.23 -6.09 13.80
C ALA A 366 15.40 -5.15 14.19
N PRO A 367 15.13 -3.87 14.51
CA PRO A 367 16.17 -2.88 14.81
C PRO A 367 16.95 -3.22 16.09
N ASN A 368 16.32 -3.93 17.05
CA ASN A 368 16.86 -4.14 18.40
C ASN A 368 17.48 -5.51 18.61
N ALA A 369 17.26 -6.44 17.69
CA ALA A 369 17.56 -7.83 17.95
C ALA A 369 19.07 -8.08 17.88
N SER A 370 19.65 -8.59 18.97
CA SER A 370 21.04 -9.09 18.98
C SER A 370 21.23 -10.14 17.88
N ASN A 371 20.24 -11.02 17.72
CA ASN A 371 20.13 -11.96 16.61
C ASN A 371 19.51 -11.29 15.38
N ALA A 372 19.88 -11.74 14.17
CA ALA A 372 19.32 -11.24 12.92
C ALA A 372 17.90 -11.80 12.70
N SER A 373 16.93 -11.31 13.46
CA SER A 373 15.54 -11.74 13.32
C SER A 373 14.80 -10.93 12.26
N LEU A 374 14.20 -11.62 11.30
CA LEU A 374 13.38 -11.02 10.25
C LEU A 374 12.05 -10.58 10.87
N LEU A 375 11.76 -9.29 10.80
CA LEU A 375 10.62 -8.68 11.48
C LEU A 375 9.37 -8.74 10.60
N TYR A 376 9.45 -8.23 9.38
CA TYR A 376 8.31 -8.17 8.46
C TYR A 376 8.74 -8.16 6.99
N ILE A 377 7.78 -8.45 6.12
CA ILE A 377 7.89 -8.40 4.66
C ILE A 377 6.79 -7.46 4.14
N ASN A 378 7.11 -6.49 3.29
CA ASN A 378 6.12 -5.74 2.54
C ASN A 378 5.63 -6.61 1.37
N GLY A 379 4.57 -7.37 1.62
CA GLY A 379 4.31 -8.65 0.96
C GLY A 379 3.22 -8.64 -0.08
N ARG A 380 2.96 -7.53 -0.78
CA ARG A 380 1.89 -7.45 -1.78
C ARG A 380 1.89 -8.62 -2.76
N GLU A 381 3.05 -8.93 -3.34
CA GLU A 381 3.22 -10.03 -4.30
C GLU A 381 2.93 -11.42 -3.70
N ILE A 382 2.89 -11.52 -2.37
CA ILE A 382 2.70 -12.76 -1.60
C ILE A 382 1.23 -12.94 -1.20
N ILE A 383 0.49 -11.86 -0.92
CA ILE A 383 -0.85 -11.94 -0.30
C ILE A 383 -1.97 -11.20 -1.06
N ASP A 384 -1.68 -10.47 -2.13
CA ASP A 384 -2.71 -9.79 -2.94
C ASP A 384 -3.54 -10.84 -3.71
N PRO A 385 -4.86 -10.95 -3.42
CA PRO A 385 -5.72 -11.94 -4.07
C PRO A 385 -6.07 -11.53 -5.50
N TYR A 386 -5.87 -10.25 -5.85
CA TYR A 386 -6.20 -9.71 -7.17
C TYR A 386 -4.95 -9.69 -8.07
N GLU A 387 -5.12 -10.05 -9.33
CA GLU A 387 -4.02 -10.03 -10.31
C GLU A 387 -3.71 -8.61 -10.82
N SER A 388 -4.68 -7.70 -10.75
CA SER A 388 -4.49 -6.31 -11.10
C SER A 388 -5.35 -5.39 -10.25
N ARG A 389 -5.12 -4.08 -10.38
CA ARG A 389 -5.95 -3.04 -9.73
C ARG A 389 -7.30 -2.81 -10.42
N LEU A 390 -7.47 -3.34 -11.64
CA LEU A 390 -8.64 -3.10 -12.48
C LEU A 390 -9.54 -4.34 -12.56
N ASP A 391 -8.99 -5.52 -12.30
CA ASP A 391 -9.71 -6.78 -12.33
C ASP A 391 -9.90 -7.35 -10.92
N HIS A 392 -11.16 -7.34 -10.49
CA HIS A 392 -11.60 -7.84 -9.19
C HIS A 392 -12.25 -9.23 -9.31
N ARG A 393 -12.16 -9.88 -10.49
CA ARG A 393 -12.62 -11.24 -10.71
C ARG A 393 -11.51 -12.20 -10.28
N VAL A 394 -11.85 -13.13 -9.40
CA VAL A 394 -10.87 -14.06 -8.85
C VAL A 394 -11.32 -15.49 -9.07
N LEU A 395 -10.50 -16.27 -9.77
CA LEU A 395 -10.60 -17.73 -9.79
C LEU A 395 -9.99 -18.26 -8.49
N TRP A 396 -10.84 -18.44 -7.48
CA TRP A 396 -10.37 -18.61 -6.11
C TRP A 396 -9.49 -19.83 -5.85
N GLY A 397 -9.71 -20.93 -6.59
CA GLY A 397 -8.86 -22.12 -6.49
C GLY A 397 -7.45 -21.83 -7.00
N ASP A 398 -7.36 -21.29 -8.22
CA ASP A 398 -6.10 -20.96 -8.89
C ASP A 398 -5.32 -19.88 -8.12
N CYS A 399 -6.02 -18.87 -7.59
CA CYS A 399 -5.45 -17.82 -6.76
C CYS A 399 -4.73 -18.38 -5.53
N TYR A 400 -5.36 -19.30 -4.78
CA TYR A 400 -4.75 -19.91 -3.60
C TYR A 400 -3.49 -20.71 -3.98
N HIS A 401 -3.57 -21.57 -5.01
CA HIS A 401 -2.43 -22.36 -5.45
C HIS A 401 -1.26 -21.49 -5.90
N ARG A 402 -1.52 -20.47 -6.72
CA ARG A 402 -0.53 -19.50 -7.19
C ARG A 402 0.21 -18.81 -6.05
N LEU A 403 -0.51 -18.30 -5.05
CA LEU A 403 0.09 -17.58 -3.93
C LEU A 403 0.87 -18.50 -2.98
N ILE A 404 0.37 -19.72 -2.74
CA ILE A 404 1.04 -20.69 -1.88
C ILE A 404 2.32 -21.24 -2.51
N GLU A 405 2.32 -21.50 -3.82
CA GLU A 405 3.51 -21.96 -4.54
C GLU A 405 4.60 -20.88 -4.63
N ALA A 406 4.20 -19.60 -4.59
CA ALA A 406 5.11 -18.47 -4.63
C ALA A 406 5.67 -18.06 -3.25
N LEU A 407 5.36 -18.79 -2.17
CA LEU A 407 5.82 -18.41 -0.83
C LEU A 407 7.35 -18.37 -0.75
N PRO A 408 7.94 -17.25 -0.28
CA PRO A 408 9.39 -17.13 -0.20
C PRO A 408 9.97 -18.06 0.86
N THR A 409 11.18 -18.56 0.61
CA THR A 409 11.92 -19.45 1.51
C THR A 409 13.25 -18.87 1.98
N HIS A 410 13.78 -17.92 1.23
CA HIS A 410 15.07 -17.26 1.44
C HIS A 410 14.90 -15.75 1.50
N VAL A 411 15.82 -15.12 2.20
CA VAL A 411 15.87 -13.68 2.43
C VAL A 411 17.33 -13.22 2.33
N ALA A 412 17.56 -12.00 1.86
CA ALA A 412 18.91 -11.43 1.85
C ALA A 412 19.36 -11.22 3.32
N PRO A 413 20.56 -11.65 3.70
CA PRO A 413 21.02 -11.58 5.09
C PRO A 413 21.08 -10.13 5.59
N ARG A 414 20.88 -9.95 6.91
CA ARG A 414 20.96 -8.64 7.57
C ARG A 414 22.31 -7.97 7.29
N SER A 415 22.26 -6.78 6.71
CA SER A 415 23.45 -5.98 6.40
C SER A 415 23.33 -4.55 6.93
N ARG A 416 24.48 -3.84 6.96
CA ARG A 416 24.50 -2.38 7.11
C ARG A 416 24.32 -1.75 5.74
N ARG A 417 23.78 -0.53 5.69
CA ARG A 417 23.52 0.13 4.41
C ARG A 417 24.80 0.34 3.60
N HIS A 418 24.76 -0.09 2.34
CA HIS A 418 25.87 -0.03 1.39
C HIS A 418 25.37 0.36 -0.01
N PRO A 419 26.24 0.84 -0.92
CA PRO A 419 25.90 0.96 -2.34
C PRO A 419 25.48 -0.38 -2.95
N ALA A 420 24.75 -0.37 -4.07
CA ALA A 420 24.43 -1.59 -4.81
C ALA A 420 25.70 -2.38 -5.16
N GLN A 421 25.68 -3.70 -4.96
CA GLN A 421 26.84 -4.55 -5.30
C GLN A 421 26.74 -5.01 -6.75
N GLY A 422 27.63 -4.50 -7.61
CA GLY A 422 27.71 -4.93 -9.01
C GLY A 422 26.79 -4.17 -9.97
N GLU A 423 26.91 -4.52 -11.25
CA GLU A 423 26.13 -3.91 -12.33
C GLU A 423 24.74 -4.56 -12.42
N ARG A 424 23.71 -3.73 -12.65
CA ARG A 424 22.32 -4.18 -12.67
C ARG A 424 21.97 -5.04 -13.88
N GLY A 425 22.54 -4.76 -15.05
CA GLY A 425 22.18 -5.46 -16.29
C GLY A 425 20.66 -5.44 -16.53
N ASP A 426 20.10 -6.62 -16.82
CA ASP A 426 18.66 -6.80 -17.08
C ASP A 426 17.82 -7.02 -15.81
N LEU A 427 18.45 -7.05 -14.63
CA LEU A 427 17.75 -7.21 -13.36
C LEU A 427 16.91 -5.97 -13.05
N ASP A 428 15.66 -6.16 -12.65
CA ASP A 428 14.81 -5.04 -12.29
C ASP A 428 15.25 -4.38 -10.96
N GLN A 429 14.70 -3.21 -10.65
CA GLN A 429 15.09 -2.40 -9.49
C GLN A 429 14.82 -3.04 -8.11
N THR A 430 14.01 -4.11 -8.06
CA THR A 430 13.70 -4.86 -6.83
C THR A 430 14.86 -5.75 -6.38
N CYS A 431 15.79 -6.07 -7.29
CA CYS A 431 16.90 -6.98 -7.02
C CYS A 431 17.97 -6.38 -6.10
N LEU A 432 18.30 -7.11 -5.03
CA LEU A 432 19.51 -6.94 -4.22
C LEU A 432 20.61 -7.84 -4.76
N ILE A 433 21.49 -7.24 -5.56
CA ILE A 433 22.51 -7.95 -6.34
C ILE A 433 23.65 -8.32 -5.41
N GLY A 434 23.99 -9.62 -5.36
CA GLY A 434 25.16 -10.10 -4.63
C GLY A 434 25.06 -10.07 -3.10
N ASP A 435 23.93 -9.62 -2.53
CA ASP A 435 23.72 -9.53 -1.08
C ASP A 435 23.59 -10.91 -0.41
N GLY A 436 23.42 -11.96 -1.21
CA GLY A 436 23.32 -13.34 -0.75
C GLY A 436 21.89 -13.77 -0.46
N ALA A 437 21.74 -15.06 -0.12
CA ALA A 437 20.46 -15.67 0.20
C ALA A 437 20.65 -16.58 1.41
N VAL A 438 19.90 -16.35 2.48
CA VAL A 438 19.84 -17.23 3.65
C VAL A 438 18.42 -17.75 3.85
N MET A 439 18.29 -19.02 4.18
CA MET A 439 16.99 -19.63 4.42
C MET A 439 16.39 -19.07 5.72
N PHE A 440 15.15 -18.58 5.64
CA PHE A 440 14.34 -18.20 6.81
C PHE A 440 13.05 -19.03 6.93
N ALA A 441 12.73 -19.79 5.87
CA ALA A 441 11.64 -20.75 5.91
C ALA A 441 11.87 -21.80 7.00
N THR A 442 10.86 -21.91 7.85
CA THR A 442 10.65 -22.97 8.83
C THR A 442 9.18 -23.37 8.71
N ASN A 443 8.78 -24.51 9.27
CA ASN A 443 7.37 -24.89 9.29
C ASN A 443 6.49 -23.79 9.91
N ALA A 444 7.00 -23.09 10.93
CA ALA A 444 6.27 -22.01 11.59
C ALA A 444 6.14 -20.75 10.71
N THR A 445 7.22 -20.32 10.04
CA THR A 445 7.16 -19.14 9.17
C THR A 445 6.34 -19.40 7.91
N GLN A 446 6.49 -20.57 7.27
CA GLN A 446 5.67 -20.97 6.13
C GLN A 446 4.19 -21.07 6.49
N HIS A 447 3.86 -21.62 7.67
CA HIS A 447 2.48 -21.67 8.13
C HIS A 447 1.89 -20.27 8.32
N ARG A 448 2.63 -19.32 8.88
CA ARG A 448 2.17 -17.93 9.03
C ARG A 448 1.93 -17.26 7.68
N LEU A 449 2.86 -17.39 6.73
CA LEU A 449 2.70 -16.83 5.39
C LEU A 449 1.46 -17.42 4.68
N ALA A 450 1.30 -18.75 4.70
CA ALA A 450 0.15 -19.43 4.13
C ALA A 450 -1.17 -19.01 4.80
N GLN A 451 -1.16 -18.83 6.13
CA GLN A 451 -2.32 -18.34 6.87
C GLN A 451 -2.69 -16.91 6.47
N ARG A 452 -1.69 -16.03 6.27
CA ARG A 452 -1.91 -14.66 5.79
C ARG A 452 -2.55 -14.63 4.39
N VAL A 453 -2.07 -15.49 3.48
CA VAL A 453 -2.68 -15.70 2.14
C VAL A 453 -4.14 -16.14 2.27
N GLN A 454 -4.41 -17.14 3.09
CA GLN A 454 -5.75 -17.67 3.29
C GLN A 454 -6.71 -16.59 3.81
N TRP A 455 -6.31 -15.82 4.83
CA TRP A 455 -7.15 -14.75 5.37
C TRP A 455 -7.42 -13.64 4.36
N SER A 456 -6.43 -13.27 3.55
CA SER A 456 -6.61 -12.27 2.49
C SER A 456 -7.66 -12.73 1.47
N ILE A 457 -7.56 -13.97 0.99
CA ILE A 457 -8.53 -14.56 0.05
C ILE A 457 -9.95 -14.63 0.66
N GLU A 458 -10.07 -15.00 1.92
CA GLU A 458 -11.37 -15.10 2.60
C GLU A 458 -12.03 -13.72 2.76
N VAL A 459 -11.26 -12.68 3.08
CA VAL A 459 -11.78 -11.31 3.12
C VAL A 459 -12.21 -10.86 1.72
N ALA A 460 -11.38 -11.10 0.69
CA ALA A 460 -11.74 -10.76 -0.70
C ALA A 460 -13.07 -11.39 -1.12
N ARG A 461 -13.28 -12.68 -0.82
CA ARG A 461 -14.57 -13.36 -1.06
C ARG A 461 -15.73 -12.69 -0.33
N THR A 462 -15.49 -12.24 0.90
CA THR A 462 -16.53 -11.63 1.75
C THR A 462 -16.96 -10.26 1.23
N ILE A 463 -16.02 -9.46 0.71
CA ILE A 463 -16.29 -8.10 0.22
C ILE A 463 -16.57 -8.05 -1.28
N GLN A 464 -16.72 -9.18 -1.97
CA GLN A 464 -16.88 -9.20 -3.44
C GLN A 464 -17.99 -8.28 -3.93
N SER A 465 -19.06 -8.12 -3.15
CA SER A 465 -20.17 -7.22 -3.47
C SER A 465 -19.79 -5.73 -3.49
N ALA A 466 -18.65 -5.34 -2.92
CA ALA A 466 -18.12 -3.98 -3.04
C ALA A 466 -17.78 -3.60 -4.48
N PHE A 467 -17.52 -4.59 -5.35
CA PHE A 467 -17.15 -4.38 -6.76
C PHE A 467 -18.28 -4.71 -7.73
N ALA A 468 -19.47 -5.10 -7.24
CA ALA A 468 -20.58 -5.58 -8.08
C ALA A 468 -21.24 -4.48 -8.94
N ASP A 469 -20.99 -3.20 -8.66
CA ASP A 469 -21.48 -2.08 -9.49
C ASP A 469 -20.63 -1.83 -10.76
N GLU A 470 -19.53 -2.56 -10.97
CA GLU A 470 -18.72 -2.53 -12.21
C GLU A 470 -19.31 -3.44 -13.33
N ASP A 471 -20.47 -4.06 -13.10
CA ASP A 471 -21.05 -5.03 -14.02
C ASP A 471 -21.69 -4.40 -15.26
N PHE A 472 -20.92 -4.49 -16.35
CA PHE A 472 -21.30 -5.09 -17.64
C PHE A 472 -22.69 -4.74 -18.18
N PRO A 473 -22.80 -4.04 -19.33
CA PRO A 473 -24.10 -3.77 -19.93
C PRO A 473 -24.74 -5.10 -20.35
N PHE A 474 -25.69 -5.57 -19.55
CA PHE A 474 -26.62 -6.66 -19.90
C PHE A 474 -27.25 -6.48 -21.30
N GLY A 475 -27.25 -5.23 -21.81
CA GLY A 475 -27.65 -4.87 -23.17
C GLY A 475 -26.76 -5.41 -24.30
N ILE A 476 -25.46 -5.66 -24.10
CA ILE A 476 -24.57 -6.17 -25.16
C ILE A 476 -24.79 -7.67 -25.41
N PHE A 477 -25.11 -8.44 -24.37
CA PHE A 477 -25.42 -9.87 -24.52
C PHE A 477 -26.77 -10.11 -25.22
N LEU A 478 -27.77 -9.24 -24.96
CA LEU A 478 -29.05 -9.27 -25.67
C LEU A 478 -28.93 -8.82 -27.14
N LEU A 479 -28.03 -7.89 -27.47
CA LEU A 479 -27.73 -7.50 -28.85
C LEU A 479 -27.03 -8.63 -29.63
N ALA A 480 -26.14 -9.39 -29.00
CA ALA A 480 -25.48 -10.54 -29.61
C ALA A 480 -26.46 -11.72 -29.85
N ALA A 481 -27.38 -11.98 -28.92
CA ALA A 481 -28.43 -12.99 -29.10
C ALA A 481 -29.48 -12.57 -30.15
N GLY A 482 -29.78 -11.28 -30.27
CA GLY A 482 -30.67 -10.73 -31.30
C GLY A 482 -30.11 -10.85 -32.72
N PHE A 483 -28.79 -10.74 -32.89
CA PHE A 483 -28.13 -10.84 -34.20
C PHE A 483 -28.11 -12.26 -34.78
N VAL A 484 -28.12 -13.29 -33.92
CA VAL A 484 -28.12 -14.70 -34.36
C VAL A 484 -29.53 -15.19 -34.76
N ILE A 485 -30.58 -14.56 -34.23
CA ILE A 485 -31.97 -14.98 -34.50
C ILE A 485 -32.61 -14.15 -35.63
N GLY A 486 -32.01 -13.03 -36.05
CA GLY A 486 -32.64 -12.07 -36.95
C GLY A 486 -31.78 -11.46 -38.04
N SER A 487 -31.04 -12.22 -38.86
CA SER A 487 -30.70 -11.74 -40.22
C SER A 487 -30.14 -12.82 -41.18
N PRO A 488 -30.72 -13.04 -42.38
CA PRO A 488 -30.23 -14.02 -43.36
C PRO A 488 -29.19 -13.45 -44.34
N ILE A 489 -28.30 -12.53 -43.92
CA ILE A 489 -27.40 -11.82 -44.85
C ILE A 489 -25.98 -11.74 -44.25
N ALA A 490 -25.16 -12.79 -44.45
CA ALA A 490 -23.69 -12.69 -44.42
C ALA A 490 -23.01 -13.98 -44.89
N CYS A 491 -23.30 -14.47 -46.10
CA CYS A 491 -22.42 -15.41 -46.82
C CYS A 491 -22.39 -15.05 -48.31
N VAL A 492 -21.82 -13.89 -48.62
CA VAL A 492 -21.29 -13.57 -49.94
C VAL A 492 -20.00 -12.81 -49.69
N VAL A 493 -18.89 -13.52 -49.62
CA VAL A 493 -17.55 -13.18 -50.14
C VAL A 493 -16.66 -14.35 -49.74
N LEU A 494 -16.08 -15.03 -50.74
CA LEU A 494 -14.94 -15.96 -50.73
C LEU A 494 -15.22 -17.21 -51.57
N SER A 495 -15.30 -17.01 -52.88
CA SER A 495 -14.77 -17.94 -53.87
C SER A 495 -14.86 -17.24 -55.22
N MET A 496 -13.76 -16.66 -55.69
CA MET A 496 -13.34 -16.55 -57.09
C MET A 496 -11.97 -15.85 -57.11
N HIS A 497 -10.89 -16.63 -56.97
CA HIS A 497 -9.67 -16.44 -57.75
C HIS A 497 -8.85 -17.73 -57.63
N ASP A 498 -8.82 -18.51 -58.70
CA ASP A 498 -7.61 -19.14 -59.21
C ASP A 498 -7.82 -19.44 -60.70
N ALA A 499 -6.89 -18.92 -61.49
CA ALA A 499 -6.48 -19.40 -62.81
C ALA A 499 -5.09 -20.01 -62.64
#